data_AF-A0A2V9ASI9-F1
#
_entry.id   AF-A0A2V9ASI9-F1
#
_cell.length_a   1.000
_cell.length_b   1.000
_cell.length_c   1.000
_cell.angle_alpha   90.00
_cell.angle_beta   90.00
_cell.angle_gamma   90.00
#
_symmetry.space_group_name_H-M   'P 1'
#
loop_
_entity.id
_entity.type
_entity.pdbx_description
1 polymer ?
#
loop_
_entity_poly.entity_id
_entity_poly.type
_entity_poly.pdbx_seq_one_letter_code
_entity_poly.pdbx_strand_id
1 'polypeptide(L)'
;MISLPFSKRTLGRLAVLATFALLAGSLAVGSARAEEWTKSYSVSGRARVHVDSNDGSVRVTTGDSAQVEFRVIYNGYVVDKNLNITSRQDGNQVEVSARVRNNMNWG
;
A
#
# COMPACT_ATOMS: atom_id res chain seq x y z
N MET A 1 15.97 -9.86 -76.69
CA MET A 1 16.92 -10.51 -75.76
C MET A 1 17.17 -9.57 -74.58
N ILE A 2 17.50 -10.15 -73.42
CA ILE A 2 17.89 -9.55 -72.13
C ILE A 2 16.78 -9.55 -71.07
N SER A 3 16.76 -10.67 -70.34
CA SER A 3 16.23 -10.85 -68.98
C SER A 3 17.28 -10.40 -67.98
N LEU A 4 16.90 -9.79 -66.85
CA LEU A 4 17.63 -9.93 -65.58
C LEU A 4 16.68 -9.83 -64.37
N PRO A 5 16.84 -10.67 -63.33
CA PRO A 5 15.90 -10.87 -62.23
C PRO A 5 16.28 -10.07 -60.97
N PHE A 6 15.30 -9.53 -60.24
CA PHE A 6 15.55 -8.98 -58.91
C PHE A 6 14.75 -9.70 -57.82
N SER A 7 15.41 -10.73 -57.29
CA SER A 7 15.59 -11.07 -55.87
C SER A 7 14.46 -10.74 -54.87
N LYS A 8 13.67 -11.77 -54.55
CA LYS A 8 12.79 -11.83 -53.37
C LYS A 8 13.57 -12.19 -52.10
N ARG A 9 14.45 -11.33 -51.55
CA ARG A 9 15.25 -11.72 -50.37
C ARG A 9 15.67 -10.60 -49.42
N THR A 10 14.73 -9.81 -48.87
CA THR A 10 15.13 -8.93 -47.73
C THR A 10 14.03 -8.46 -46.78
N LEU A 11 12.84 -9.08 -46.76
CA LEU A 11 11.75 -8.60 -45.89
C LEU A 11 11.51 -9.41 -44.61
N GLY A 12 12.13 -10.59 -44.44
CA GLY A 12 11.84 -11.47 -43.30
C GLY A 12 12.60 -11.18 -42.00
N ARG A 13 13.74 -10.47 -42.04
CA ARG A 13 14.62 -10.34 -40.86
C ARG A 13 14.34 -9.13 -39.97
N LEU A 14 13.69 -8.08 -40.51
CA LEU A 14 13.35 -6.88 -39.74
C LEU A 14 12.05 -7.04 -38.94
N ALA A 15 11.14 -7.90 -39.40
CA ALA A 15 9.85 -8.11 -38.73
C ALA A 15 9.97 -8.93 -37.42
N VAL A 16 10.99 -9.78 -37.28
CA VAL A 16 11.15 -10.65 -36.09
C VAL A 16 11.76 -9.89 -34.90
N LEU A 17 12.58 -8.86 -35.15
CA LEU A 17 13.18 -8.04 -34.08
C LEU A 17 12.20 -7.03 -33.49
N ALA A 18 11.23 -6.55 -34.28
CA ALA A 18 10.23 -5.59 -33.81
C ALA A 18 9.23 -6.21 -32.82
N THR A 19 8.92 -7.51 -32.93
CA THR A 19 7.95 -8.18 -32.07
C THR A 19 8.50 -8.51 -30.67
N PHE A 20 9.82 -8.68 -30.52
CA PHE A 20 10.44 -8.92 -29.21
C PHE A 20 10.57 -7.65 -28.36
N ALA A 21 10.66 -6.47 -28.97
CA ALA A 21 10.77 -5.21 -28.25
C ALA A 21 9.45 -4.77 -27.57
N LEU A 22 8.29 -5.22 -28.09
CA LEU A 22 6.97 -4.89 -27.55
C LEU A 22 6.53 -5.77 -26.36
N LEU A 23 7.15 -6.94 -26.15
CA LEU A 23 6.85 -7.81 -25.00
C LEU A 23 7.68 -7.48 -23.73
N ALA A 24 8.70 -6.63 -23.83
CA ALA A 24 9.58 -6.33 -22.70
C ALA A 24 9.07 -5.20 -21.76
N GLY A 25 7.98 -4.53 -22.12
CA GLY A 25 7.51 -3.30 -21.44
C GLY A 25 6.49 -3.46 -20.32
N SER A 26 6.05 -4.68 -19.98
CA SER A 26 4.84 -4.87 -19.14
C SER A 26 5.08 -5.16 -17.65
N LEU A 27 6.32 -5.14 -17.15
CA LEU A 27 6.62 -5.59 -15.78
C LEU A 27 7.16 -4.49 -14.87
N ALA A 28 6.42 -3.39 -14.72
CA ALA A 28 6.66 -2.45 -13.63
C ALA A 28 5.35 -1.79 -13.17
N VAL A 29 4.33 -2.59 -12.86
CA VAL A 29 3.21 -2.12 -12.04
C VAL A 29 3.72 -2.06 -10.60
N GLY A 30 4.37 -0.95 -10.23
CA GLY A 30 4.75 -0.70 -8.84
C GLY A 30 3.49 -0.74 -7.98
N SER A 31 3.31 -1.78 -7.18
CA SER A 31 2.21 -1.83 -6.24
C SER A 31 2.48 -0.78 -5.17
N ALA A 32 1.80 0.36 -5.26
CA ALA A 32 1.70 1.30 -4.14
C ALA A 32 0.87 0.63 -3.04
N ARG A 33 1.50 -0.29 -2.31
CA ARG A 33 0.91 -0.92 -1.13
C ARG A 33 1.14 0.04 0.02
N ALA A 34 0.07 0.68 0.47
CA ALA A 34 0.10 1.32 1.78
C ALA A 34 0.40 0.23 2.83
N GLU A 35 1.31 0.54 3.74
CA GLU A 35 1.63 -0.30 4.86
C GLU A 35 0.46 -0.33 5.86
N GLU A 36 0.34 -1.44 6.60
CA GLU A 36 -0.80 -1.71 7.45
C GLU A 36 -0.35 -2.24 8.81
N TRP A 37 -1.00 -1.75 9.86
CA TRP A 37 -0.94 -2.30 11.21
C TRP A 37 -2.35 -2.63 11.68
N THR A 38 -2.53 -3.82 12.25
CA THR A 38 -3.84 -4.29 12.69
C THR A 38 -3.76 -4.88 14.09
N LYS A 39 -4.74 -4.57 14.93
CA LYS A 39 -4.87 -5.12 16.28
C LYS A 39 -6.33 -5.29 16.65
N SER A 40 -6.67 -6.47 17.17
CA SER A 40 -8.02 -6.79 17.62
C SER A 40 -8.04 -6.99 19.13
N TYR A 41 -9.09 -6.49 19.78
CA TYR A 41 -9.35 -6.60 21.20
C TYR A 41 -10.72 -7.23 21.43
N SER A 42 -10.79 -8.27 22.25
CA SER A 42 -12.08 -8.85 22.66
C SER A 42 -12.70 -7.99 23.76
N VAL A 43 -14.00 -7.77 23.71
CA VAL A 43 -14.76 -7.03 24.72
C VAL A 43 -15.91 -7.89 25.24
N SER A 44 -16.22 -7.79 26.53
CA SER A 44 -17.28 -8.59 27.17
C SER A 44 -18.58 -7.80 27.38
N GLY A 45 -18.56 -6.50 27.10
CA GLY A 45 -19.72 -5.61 27.21
C GLY A 45 -19.63 -4.46 26.22
N ARG A 46 -20.32 -3.34 26.53
CA ARG A 46 -20.31 -2.16 25.67
C ARG A 46 -18.88 -1.59 25.57
N ALA A 47 -18.31 -1.63 24.37
CA ALA A 47 -17.01 -1.07 24.10
C ALA A 47 -17.00 0.47 24.22
N ARG A 48 -15.93 1.02 24.81
CA ARG A 48 -15.57 2.44 24.72
C ARG A 48 -14.28 2.53 23.89
N VAL A 49 -14.37 3.19 22.74
CA VAL A 49 -13.26 3.27 21.77
C VAL A 49 -12.70 4.69 21.78
N HIS A 50 -11.39 4.81 21.97
CA HIS A 50 -10.65 6.07 21.82
C HIS A 50 -9.65 5.95 20.67
N VAL A 51 -9.67 6.92 19.77
CA VAL A 51 -8.75 7.00 18.63
C VAL A 51 -8.10 8.37 18.66
N ASP A 52 -6.78 8.39 18.77
CA ASP A 52 -5.97 9.60 18.67
C ASP A 52 -5.08 9.54 17.44
N SER A 53 -5.12 10.59 16.63
CA SER A 53 -4.26 10.76 15.47
C SER A 53 -4.05 12.24 15.18
N ASN A 54 -2.83 12.61 14.79
CA ASN A 54 -2.48 13.99 14.45
C ASN A 54 -2.25 14.22 12.95
N ASP A 55 -2.19 13.15 12.16
CA ASP A 55 -1.96 13.21 10.72
C ASP A 55 -2.66 12.03 10.04
N GLY A 56 -3.89 12.27 9.59
CA GLY A 56 -4.72 11.27 8.94
C GLY A 56 -6.22 11.49 9.12
N SER A 57 -6.99 10.48 8.70
CA SER A 57 -8.45 10.45 8.84
C SER A 57 -8.88 9.22 9.62
N VAL A 58 -9.93 9.38 10.43
CA VAL A 58 -10.50 8.28 11.21
C VAL A 58 -11.83 7.87 10.59
N ARG A 59 -11.96 6.56 10.28
CA ARG A 59 -13.22 5.95 9.85
C ARG A 59 -13.63 4.89 10.87
N VAL A 60 -14.88 4.97 11.29
CA VAL A 60 -15.47 4.00 12.22
C VAL A 60 -16.61 3.27 11.52
N THR A 61 -16.57 1.94 11.58
CA THR A 61 -17.62 1.06 11.08
C THR A 61 -18.07 0.17 12.23
N THR A 62 -19.36 0.01 12.40
CA THR A 62 -19.94 -0.91 13.38
C THR A 62 -20.18 -2.28 12.76
N GLY A 63 -20.07 -3.34 13.56
CA GLY A 63 -20.43 -4.71 13.17
C GLY A 63 -20.90 -5.51 14.40
N ASP A 64 -21.27 -6.76 14.19
CA ASP A 64 -21.98 -7.57 15.20
C ASP A 64 -21.07 -8.49 16.03
N SER A 65 -19.76 -8.22 16.04
CA SER A 65 -18.77 -9.02 16.78
C SER A 65 -18.51 -8.45 18.18
N ALA A 66 -18.22 -9.32 19.15
CA ALA A 66 -17.75 -8.94 20.50
C ALA A 66 -16.26 -8.54 20.49
N GLN A 67 -15.83 -7.79 19.47
CA GLN A 67 -14.45 -7.39 19.24
C GLN A 67 -14.39 -5.97 18.66
N VAL A 68 -13.31 -5.28 18.98
CA VAL A 68 -12.92 -4.03 18.32
C VAL A 68 -11.64 -4.29 17.54
N GLU A 69 -11.67 -4.04 16.24
CA GLU A 69 -10.50 -4.10 15.37
C GLU A 69 -10.02 -2.68 15.04
N PHE A 70 -8.75 -2.42 15.28
CA PHE A 70 -8.06 -1.24 14.78
C PHE A 70 -7.25 -1.63 13.56
N ARG A 71 -7.42 -0.84 12.50
CA ARG A 71 -6.64 -0.93 11.27
C ARG A 71 -6.04 0.45 10.97
N VAL A 72 -4.72 0.55 11.04
CA VAL A 72 -3.96 1.76 10.73
C VAL A 72 -3.27 1.54 9.40
N ILE A 73 -3.68 2.31 8.40
CA ILE A 73 -3.09 2.30 7.06
C ILE A 73 -2.23 3.55 6.93
N TYR A 74 -0.96 3.40 6.56
CA TYR A 74 0.01 4.49 6.44
C TYR A 74 0.83 4.34 5.16
N ASN A 75 1.41 5.43 4.67
CA ASN A 75 2.32 5.41 3.54
C ASN A 75 3.43 6.44 3.71
N GLY A 76 4.67 6.09 3.33
CA GLY A 76 5.82 6.99 3.46
C GLY A 76 6.32 7.18 4.90
N TYR A 77 5.70 6.49 5.87
CA TYR A 77 6.08 6.48 7.26
C TYR A 77 6.71 5.15 7.67
N VAL A 78 7.62 5.21 8.63
CA VAL A 78 8.31 4.08 9.24
C VAL A 78 7.94 4.06 10.72
N VAL A 79 7.29 2.96 11.13
CA VAL A 79 6.89 2.74 12.53
C VAL A 79 8.13 2.77 13.43
N ASP A 80 7.97 3.37 14.61
CA ASP A 80 9.01 3.62 15.63
C ASP A 80 10.14 4.57 15.23
N LYS A 81 10.10 5.13 14.01
CA LYS A 81 11.02 6.18 13.55
C LYS A 81 10.33 7.54 13.44
N ASN A 82 9.34 7.64 12.55
CA ASN A 82 8.59 8.87 12.30
C ASN A 82 7.07 8.68 12.45
N LEU A 83 6.60 7.45 12.66
CA LEU A 83 5.24 7.13 13.05
C LEU A 83 5.28 6.29 14.32
N ASN A 84 4.57 6.71 15.37
CA ASN A 84 4.41 5.92 16.58
C ASN A 84 2.97 5.44 16.69
N ILE A 85 2.80 4.12 16.71
CA ILE A 85 1.51 3.46 16.91
C ILE A 85 1.57 2.78 18.27
N THR A 86 0.69 3.17 19.18
CA THR A 86 0.51 2.51 20.48
C THR A 86 -0.94 2.12 20.66
N SER A 87 -1.17 1.04 21.38
CA SER A 87 -2.52 0.59 21.68
C SER A 87 -2.58 -0.10 23.03
N ARG A 88 -3.73 0.02 23.71
CA ARG A 88 -3.96 -0.59 25.01
C ARG A 88 -5.43 -0.94 25.19
N GLN A 89 -5.68 -1.85 26.12
CA GLN A 89 -7.01 -2.21 26.57
C GLN A 89 -7.06 -2.15 28.10
N ASP A 90 -8.14 -1.58 28.62
CA ASP A 90 -8.51 -1.57 30.03
C ASP A 90 -9.99 -1.95 30.17
N GLY A 91 -10.26 -3.19 30.54
CA GLY A 91 -11.61 -3.77 30.50
C GLY A 91 -12.24 -3.65 29.11
N ASN A 92 -13.39 -2.97 29.01
CA ASN A 92 -14.09 -2.71 27.74
C ASN A 92 -13.68 -1.38 27.09
N GLN A 93 -12.67 -0.68 27.61
CA GLN A 93 -12.08 0.50 26.99
C GLN A 93 -10.86 0.09 26.16
N VAL A 94 -10.85 0.47 24.89
CA VAL A 94 -9.78 0.17 23.94
C VAL A 94 -9.32 1.44 23.28
N GLU A 95 -8.01 1.59 23.16
CA GLU A 95 -7.40 2.83 22.67
C GLU A 95 -6.32 2.53 21.64
N VAL A 96 -6.28 3.36 20.61
CA VAL A 96 -5.17 3.43 19.66
C VAL A 96 -4.73 4.88 19.50
N SER A 97 -3.42 5.09 19.49
CA SER A 97 -2.79 6.37 19.17
C SER A 97 -1.81 6.16 18.02
N ALA A 98 -2.09 6.78 16.87
CA ALA A 98 -1.21 6.77 15.70
C ALA A 98 -0.74 8.19 15.43
N ARG A 99 0.48 8.51 15.88
CA ARG A 99 1.04 9.86 15.80
C ARG A 99 2.31 9.94 14.96
N VAL A 100 2.29 10.82 13.97
CA VAL A 100 3.49 11.16 13.19
C VAL A 100 4.35 12.12 13.99
N ARG A 101 5.64 11.80 14.11
CA ARG A 101 6.66 12.68 14.67
C ARG A 101 7.21 13.56 13.56
N ASN A 102 7.02 14.88 13.71
CA ASN A 102 7.66 15.84 12.83
C ASN A 102 9.08 16.09 13.36
N ASN A 103 10.09 15.51 12.70
CA ASN A 103 11.50 15.73 13.03
C ASN A 103 12.02 17.06 12.46
N MET A 104 11.15 18.08 12.36
CA MET A 104 11.52 19.40 11.84
C MET A 104 12.30 20.15 12.93
N ASN A 105 13.56 19.77 13.09
CA ASN A 105 14.55 20.56 13.81
C ASN A 105 14.92 21.73 12.90
N TRP A 106 14.18 22.84 12.99
CA TRP A 106 14.64 24.12 12.45
C TRP A 106 15.72 24.64 13.40
N GLY A 107 16.97 24.53 12.96
CA GLY A 107 18.11 25.24 13.53
C GLY A 107 18.21 26.65 12.98
#